data_AF-A0A7W3J5U5-F1
#
_entry.id   AF-A0A7W3J5U5-F1
#
_cell.length_a   1.000
_cell.length_b   1.000
_cell.length_c   1.000
_cell.angle_alpha   90.00
_cell.angle_beta   90.00
_cell.angle_gamma   90.00
#
_symmetry.space_group_name_H-M   'P 1'
#
loop_
_entity.id
_entity.type
_entity.pdbx_description
1 polymer ?
#
loop_
_entity_poly.entity_id
_entity_poly.type
_entity_poly.pdbx_seq_one_letter_code
_entity_poly.pdbx_strand_id
1 'polypeptide(L)' 'MAEPRRIVVDVRACLPGRGAWVHPVPQCLELAERRRAVPRALRADGPLDLGEVRAHLGR' A
#
# COMPACT_ATOMS: atom_id res chain seq x y z
N MET A 1 1.45 19.95 9.19
CA MET A 1 1.92 18.55 9.20
C MET A 1 0.87 17.74 8.46
N ALA A 2 1.16 17.16 7.30
CA ALA A 2 0.17 16.37 6.55
C ALA A 2 0.04 15.00 7.20
N GLU A 3 -1.18 14.60 7.57
CA GLU A 3 -1.45 13.25 8.09
C GLU A 3 -1.11 12.22 7.00
N PRO A 4 -0.40 11.13 7.35
CA PRO A 4 -0.07 10.09 6.39
C PRO A 4 -1.38 9.47 5.88
N ARG A 5 -1.50 9.39 4.56
CA ARG A 5 -2.68 8.77 3.94
C ARG A 5 -2.68 7.29 4.31
N ARG A 6 -3.76 6.87 4.97
CA ARG A 6 -3.96 5.48 5.39
C ARG A 6 -4.25 4.59 4.18
N ILE A 7 -3.49 3.51 4.07
CA ILE A 7 -3.69 2.45 3.09
C ILE A 7 -4.46 1.32 3.77
N VAL A 8 -5.43 0.74 3.08
CA VAL A 8 -6.21 -0.40 3.57
C VAL A 8 -6.05 -1.60 2.64
N VAL A 9 -6.13 -2.81 3.19
CA VAL A 9 -6.12 -4.03 2.38
C VAL A 9 -7.53 -4.37 1.92
N ASP A 10 -7.74 -4.34 0.61
CA ASP A 10 -9.00 -4.74 -0.01
C ASP A 10 -8.86 -6.10 -0.71
N VAL A 11 -9.13 -7.18 0.03
CA VAL A 11 -9.08 -8.55 -0.51
C VAL A 11 -10.19 -8.79 -1.54
N ARG A 12 -11.31 -8.06 -1.43
CA ARG A 12 -12.50 -8.24 -2.28
C ARG A 12 -12.52 -7.34 -3.51
N ALA A 13 -11.56 -6.42 -3.63
CA ALA A 13 -11.46 -5.42 -4.68
C ALA A 13 -12.79 -4.64 -4.90
N CYS A 14 -13.46 -4.29 -3.79
CA CYS A 14 -14.77 -3.64 -3.80
C CYS A 14 -14.78 -2.22 -3.21
N LEU A 15 -13.66 -1.74 -2.67
CA LEU A 15 -13.59 -0.40 -2.08
C LEU A 15 -13.49 0.69 -3.15
N PRO A 16 -14.21 1.82 -2.98
CA PRO A 16 -14.11 2.93 -3.90
C PRO A 16 -12.75 3.63 -3.78
N GLY A 17 -12.21 4.08 -4.91
CA GLY A 17 -11.01 4.92 -4.95
C GLY A 17 -9.89 4.37 -5.82
N ARG A 18 -8.64 4.74 -5.48
CA ARG A 18 -7.44 4.27 -6.17
C ARG A 18 -6.94 3.00 -5.46
N GLY A 19 -6.83 1.90 -6.21
CA GLY A 19 -6.26 0.65 -5.74
C GLY A 19 -4.95 0.30 -6.45
N ALA A 20 -4.15 -0.54 -5.81
CA ALA A 20 -2.96 -1.15 -6.39
C ALA A 20 -2.91 -2.62 -5.96
N TRP A 21 -2.45 -3.47 -6.87
CA TRP A 21 -2.25 -4.88 -6.59
C TRP A 21 -0.81 -5.12 -6.14
N VAL A 22 -0.66 -5.98 -5.13
CA VAL A 22 0.63 -6.46 -4.66
C VAL A 22 0.57 -7.98 -4.60
N HIS A 23 1.68 -8.63 -4.91
CA HIS A 23 1.79 -10.07 -4.69
C HIS A 23 1.72 -10.36 -3.18
N PRO A 24 1.14 -11.51 -2.78
CA PRO A 24 1.03 -11.91 -1.36
C PRO A 24 2.37 -12.40 -0.80
N VAL A 25 3.42 -11.62 -0.99
CA VAL A 25 4.82 -11.95 -0.70
C VAL A 25 5.44 -10.71 -0.05
N PRO A 26 5.88 -10.77 1.23
CA PRO A 26 6.40 -9.60 1.95
C PRO A 26 7.53 -8.87 1.21
N GLN A 27 8.42 -9.63 0.56
CA GLN A 27 9.55 -9.09 -0.21
C GLN A 27 9.10 -8.22 -1.40
N CYS A 28 7.93 -8.52 -1.99
CA CYS A 28 7.37 -7.70 -3.07
C CYS A 28 6.90 -6.34 -2.54
N LEU A 29 6.32 -6.29 -1.34
CA LEU A 29 5.95 -5.03 -0.69
C LEU A 29 7.19 -4.21 -0.33
N GLU A 30 8.21 -4.83 0.27
CA GLU A 30 9.47 -4.15 0.60
C GLU A 30 10.14 -3.54 -0.65
N LEU A 31 10.16 -4.28 -1.76
CA LEU A 31 10.68 -3.77 -3.02
C LEU A 31 9.86 -2.59 -3.54
N ALA A 32 8.54 -2.66 -3.43
CA ALA A 32 7.62 -1.59 -3.84
C ALA A 32 7.81 -0.33 -2.98
N GLU A 33 8.05 -0.49 -1.68
CA GLU A 33 8.38 0.60 -0.75
C GLU A 33 9.69 1.28 -1.14
N ARG A 34 10.77 0.49 -1.27
CA ARG A 34 12.10 1.00 -1.64
C ARG A 34 12.11 1.74 -2.97
N ARG A 35 11.29 1.31 -3.93
CA ARG A 35 11.18 1.93 -5.27
C ARG A 35 10.15 3.06 -5.33
N ARG A 36 9.47 3.38 -4.23
CA ARG A 36 8.33 4.33 -4.21
C ARG A 36 7.26 3.97 -5.24
N ALA A 37 7.05 2.67 -5.49
CA ALA A 37 6.07 2.18 -6.44
C ALA A 37 4.63 2.36 -5.93
N VAL A 38 4.41 2.19 -4.62
CA VAL A 38 3.09 2.32 -3.98
C VAL A 38 2.52 3.74 -4.10
N PRO A 39 3.22 4.81 -3.67
CA PRO A 39 2.70 6.19 -3.85
C PRO A 39 2.49 6.54 -5.32
N ARG A 40 3.34 6.04 -6.23
CA ARG A 40 3.17 6.22 -7.68
C ARG A 40 1.90 5.53 -8.20
N ALA A 41 1.63 4.30 -7.78
CA ALA A 41 0.46 3.54 -8.20
C ALA A 41 -0.84 4.18 -7.70
N LEU A 42 -0.83 4.69 -6.47
CA LEU A 42 -2.00 5.31 -5.83
C LEU A 42 -2.15 6.80 -6.12
N ARG A 43 -1.17 7.41 -6.81
CA ARG A 43 -1.08 8.86 -7.05
C ARG A 43 -1.23 9.66 -5.76
N ALA A 44 -0.57 9.18 -4.70
CA ALA A 44 -0.59 9.84 -3.41
C ALA A 44 0.65 10.74 -3.28
N ASP A 45 0.41 12.01 -2.98
CA ASP A 45 1.46 12.94 -2.55
C ASP A 45 1.72 12.77 -1.05
N GLY A 46 2.98 12.53 -0.70
CA GLY A 46 3.45 12.44 0.68
C GLY A 46 3.64 11.02 1.23
N PRO A 47 3.97 10.91 2.52
CA PRO A 47 4.20 9.63 3.18
C PRO A 47 2.91 8.80 3.24
N LEU A 48 3.04 7.52 2.91
CA LEU A 48 1.99 6.52 3.03
C LEU A 48 2.31 5.58 4.17
N ASP A 49 1.30 5.25 4.97
CA ASP A 49 1.42 4.21 5.98
C ASP A 49 1.02 2.85 5.38
N LEU A 50 2.01 1.96 5.26
CA LEU A 50 1.85 0.59 4.75
C LEU A 50 1.86 -0.45 5.87
N GLY A 51 1.80 -0.03 7.14
CA GLY A 51 1.81 -0.92 8.30
C GLY A 51 0.70 -1.96 8.25
N GLU A 52 -0.52 -1.57 7.84
CA GLU A 52 -1.65 -2.48 7.71
C GLU A 52 -1.41 -3.55 6.63
N VAL A 53 -0.85 -3.15 5.47
CA VAL A 53 -0.55 -4.07 4.36
C VAL A 53 0.54 -5.07 4.78
N ARG A 54 1.60 -4.61 5.45
CA ARG A 54 2.66 -5.49 5.96
C ARG A 54 2.13 -6.49 6.98
N ALA A 55 1.26 -6.05 7.90
CA ALA A 55 0.62 -6.92 8.88
C ALA A 55 -0.35 -7.93 8.24
N HIS A 56 -0.90 -7.63 7.07
CA HIS A 56 -1.72 -8.57 6.32
C HIS A 56 -0.89 -9.61 5.56
N LEU A 57 0.24 -9.21 4.96
CA LEU A 57 1.13 -10.11 4.22
C LEU A 57 1.98 -11.03 5.11
N GLY A 58 2.19 -10.65 6.38
CA GLY A 58 2.91 -11.47 7.36
C GLY A 58 2.03 -12.45 8.15
N ARG A 59 0.75 -12.58 7.80
CA ARG A 59 -0.20 -13.57 8.35
C ARG A 59 -0.38 -14.73 7.38
#